data_AF-F1YX04-F1
#
_entry.id   AF-F1YX04-F1
#
_cell.length_a   1.000
_cell.length_b   1.000
_cell.length_c   1.000
_cell.angle_alpha   90.00
_cell.angle_beta   90.00
_cell.angle_gamma   90.00
#
_symmetry.space_group_name_H-M   'P 1'
#
loop_
_entity.id
_entity.type
_entity.pdbx_description
1 polymer ?
#
loop_
_entity_poly.entity_id
_entity_poly.type
_entity_poly.pdbx_seq_one_letter_code
_entity_poly.pdbx_strand_id
1 'polypeptide(L)'
;MAIYESIGFGSLLYPYTGKLTPFDYIAQFKPMKPPENMSIDDFKKFHAPYCISGKVKAEKNGSYKRSNATLVYRDLVFIDYDDIPISAGTFKDTIHSVLSDYSYILYPTIKHTAEKPRYRLVVKPDKNLTKTDYEATVNQIADMIGLPFDQTSITFSQLQGLPVTRQEIDQYDRVVNLGTDFPTIRGQTVTTQAPREHFTPYSGQLSITMRVINTLFNGYGNEGGRNVAMTKFVGLLLNKYVNCDIETAYNLALIANENTEPPLTINELDTTFRSILQAEMRKRGLQP
;
A
#
# COMPACT_ATOMS: atom_id res chain seq x y z
N MET A 1 6.24 10.11 -22.16
CA MET A 1 6.47 8.76 -21.62
C MET A 1 7.96 8.54 -21.61
N ALA A 2 8.52 8.14 -20.48
CA ALA A 2 9.96 7.98 -20.32
C ALA A 2 10.20 6.72 -19.51
N ILE A 3 11.34 6.09 -19.74
CA ILE A 3 11.81 5.00 -18.90
C ILE A 3 13.22 5.31 -18.46
N TYR A 4 13.52 5.00 -17.21
CA TYR A 4 14.85 5.16 -16.65
C TYR A 4 15.36 3.80 -16.23
N GLU A 5 16.63 3.54 -16.51
CA GLU A 5 17.35 2.32 -16.21
C GLU A 5 18.15 2.48 -14.91
N SER A 6 18.33 1.38 -14.19
CA SER A 6 19.20 1.27 -13.03
C SER A 6 19.88 -0.10 -13.04
N ILE A 7 21.07 -0.17 -12.47
CA ILE A 7 21.80 -1.43 -12.30
C ILE A 7 21.84 -1.74 -10.81
N GLY A 8 21.44 -2.96 -10.46
CA GLY A 8 21.41 -3.40 -9.07
C GLY A 8 20.41 -2.63 -8.20
N PHE A 9 20.59 -2.68 -6.88
CA PHE A 9 19.71 -2.00 -5.91
C PHE A 9 19.98 -0.49 -5.76
N GLY A 10 20.62 0.11 -6.76
CA GLY A 10 20.94 1.53 -6.81
C GLY A 10 19.71 2.43 -6.68
N SER A 11 19.98 3.70 -6.36
CA SER A 11 18.97 4.76 -6.40
C SER A 11 19.14 5.71 -7.58
N LEU A 12 20.30 5.66 -8.25
CA LEU A 12 20.61 6.46 -9.43
C LEU A 12 19.90 5.88 -10.65
N LEU A 13 19.34 6.76 -11.47
CA LEU A 13 18.56 6.44 -12.64
C LEU A 13 19.21 7.05 -13.87
N TYR A 14 19.21 6.31 -14.97
CA TYR A 14 19.73 6.75 -16.26
C TYR A 14 18.58 6.81 -17.26
N PRO A 15 18.24 7.98 -17.83
CA PRO A 15 17.18 8.06 -18.83
C PRO A 15 17.52 7.21 -20.04
N TYR A 16 16.58 6.36 -20.47
CA TYR A 16 16.68 5.68 -21.75
C TYR A 16 16.58 6.71 -22.89
N THR A 17 17.52 6.67 -23.82
CA THR A 17 17.65 7.65 -24.93
C THR A 17 17.23 7.11 -26.28
N GLY A 18 16.75 5.86 -26.34
CA GLY A 18 16.27 5.26 -27.58
C GLY A 18 14.86 5.73 -27.99
N LYS A 19 14.35 5.13 -29.07
CA LYS A 19 13.11 5.58 -29.74
C LYS A 19 11.86 4.78 -29.35
N LEU A 20 12.02 3.69 -28.60
CA LEU A 20 10.90 2.84 -28.21
C LEU A 20 10.03 3.55 -27.17
N THR A 21 8.71 3.33 -27.26
CA THR A 21 7.81 3.67 -26.15
C THR A 21 8.17 2.81 -24.92
N PRO A 22 7.82 3.19 -23.68
CA PRO A 22 8.11 2.34 -22.52
C PRO A 22 7.56 0.92 -22.65
N PHE A 23 6.35 0.75 -23.20
CA PHE A 23 5.78 -0.59 -23.41
C PHE A 23 6.60 -1.39 -24.43
N ASP A 24 6.92 -0.79 -25.58
CA ASP A 24 7.74 -1.44 -26.61
C ASP A 24 9.15 -1.74 -26.11
N TYR A 25 9.72 -0.86 -25.29
CA TYR A 25 11.02 -1.06 -24.65
C TYR A 25 11.00 -2.35 -23.82
N ILE A 26 9.99 -2.56 -22.97
CA ILE A 26 9.86 -3.79 -22.18
C ILE A 26 9.59 -5.00 -23.08
N ALA A 27 8.71 -4.86 -24.07
CA ALA A 27 8.32 -5.94 -24.98
C ALA A 27 9.50 -6.45 -25.82
N GLN A 28 10.40 -5.54 -26.22
CA GLN A 28 11.56 -5.84 -27.06
C GLN A 28 12.85 -6.01 -26.26
N PHE A 29 12.82 -5.83 -24.94
CA PHE A 29 14.00 -5.97 -24.09
C PHE A 29 14.59 -7.38 -24.25
N LYS A 30 15.88 -7.48 -24.59
CA LYS A 30 16.57 -8.76 -24.73
C LYS A 30 16.91 -9.29 -23.33
N PRO A 31 16.44 -10.50 -22.94
CA PRO A 31 16.72 -11.04 -21.63
C PRO A 31 18.22 -11.12 -21.35
N MET A 32 18.64 -10.68 -20.17
CA MET A 32 20.03 -10.83 -19.74
C MET A 32 20.23 -12.21 -19.09
N LYS A 33 21.41 -12.81 -19.29
CA LYS A 33 21.82 -14.05 -18.60
C LYS A 33 22.83 -13.68 -17.50
N PRO A 34 22.61 -14.07 -16.23
CA PRO A 34 23.60 -13.88 -15.17
C PRO A 34 24.91 -14.62 -15.47
N PRO A 35 26.07 -14.14 -14.99
CA PRO A 35 27.32 -14.89 -15.08
C PRO A 35 27.24 -16.24 -14.35
N GLU A 36 27.83 -17.29 -14.91
CA GLU A 36 27.73 -18.66 -14.38
C GLU A 36 28.25 -18.80 -12.94
N ASN A 37 29.28 -18.05 -12.57
CA ASN A 37 29.95 -18.13 -11.27
C ASN A 37 29.44 -17.08 -10.26
N MET A 38 28.25 -16.52 -10.46
CA MET A 38 27.69 -15.48 -9.60
C MET A 38 26.39 -15.94 -8.94
N SER A 39 26.27 -15.68 -7.64
CA SER A 39 25.01 -15.95 -6.94
C SER A 39 23.88 -15.07 -7.49
N ILE A 40 22.65 -15.57 -7.48
CA ILE A 40 21.48 -14.80 -7.92
C ILE A 40 21.33 -13.51 -7.11
N ASP A 41 21.58 -13.56 -5.81
CA ASP A 41 21.40 -12.41 -4.94
C ASP A 41 22.48 -11.34 -5.17
N ASP A 42 23.74 -11.73 -5.41
CA ASP A 42 24.80 -10.80 -5.81
C ASP A 42 24.52 -10.20 -7.19
N PHE A 43 24.09 -11.02 -8.15
CA PHE A 43 23.68 -10.52 -9.46
C PHE A 43 22.56 -9.49 -9.32
N LYS A 44 21.51 -9.80 -8.56
CA LYS A 44 20.40 -8.88 -8.29
C LYS A 44 20.85 -7.56 -7.66
N LYS A 45 21.84 -7.62 -6.77
CA LYS A 45 22.33 -6.47 -6.01
C LYS A 45 23.24 -5.56 -6.82
N PHE A 46 24.08 -6.11 -7.69
CA PHE A 46 25.18 -5.37 -8.33
C PHE A 46 25.09 -5.25 -9.86
N HIS A 47 24.35 -6.14 -10.53
CA HIS A 47 24.42 -6.28 -12.00
C HIS A 47 23.06 -6.35 -12.70
N ALA A 48 22.00 -6.75 -12.00
CA ALA A 48 20.72 -6.96 -12.63
C ALA A 48 20.16 -5.65 -13.20
N PRO A 49 19.58 -5.70 -14.41
CA PRO A 49 18.95 -4.54 -15.01
C PRO A 49 17.58 -4.30 -14.35
N TYR A 50 17.36 -3.06 -13.92
CA TYR A 50 16.09 -2.58 -13.40
C TYR A 50 15.63 -1.37 -14.20
N CYS A 51 14.34 -1.10 -14.13
CA CYS A 51 13.75 0.10 -14.70
C CYS A 51 12.74 0.76 -13.77
N ILE A 52 12.42 2.00 -14.11
CA ILE A 52 11.27 2.71 -13.62
C ILE A 52 10.65 3.45 -14.81
N SER A 53 9.38 3.21 -15.09
CA SER A 53 8.66 3.88 -16.18
C SER A 53 7.89 5.08 -15.62
N GLY A 54 7.81 6.16 -16.39
CA GLY A 54 7.17 7.41 -15.99
C GLY A 54 8.13 8.59 -16.03
N LYS A 55 7.83 9.67 -15.31
CA LYS A 55 8.66 10.88 -15.28
C LYS A 55 9.28 11.10 -13.92
N VAL A 56 10.60 11.24 -13.87
CA VAL A 56 11.37 11.58 -12.66
C VAL A 56 11.90 12.99 -12.79
N LYS A 57 11.78 13.80 -11.73
CA LYS A 57 12.39 15.13 -11.67
C LYS A 57 13.92 14.98 -11.57
N ALA A 58 14.63 15.73 -12.41
CA ALA A 58 16.08 15.85 -12.28
C ALA A 58 16.43 16.61 -10.97
N GLU A 59 17.52 16.20 -10.34
CA GLU A 59 18.14 16.97 -9.26
C GLU A 59 18.83 18.23 -9.83
N LYS A 60 19.25 19.15 -8.95
CA LYS A 60 19.92 20.41 -9.36
C LYS A 60 21.18 20.18 -10.20
N ASN A 61 21.86 19.06 -10.00
CA ASN A 61 23.07 18.66 -10.74
C ASN A 61 22.74 17.91 -12.05
N GLY A 62 21.47 17.79 -12.43
CA GLY A 62 21.03 17.08 -13.64
C GLY A 62 20.93 15.55 -13.49
N SER A 63 21.33 14.98 -12.35
CA SER A 63 21.18 13.54 -12.09
C SER A 63 19.73 13.17 -11.76
N TYR A 64 19.37 11.91 -11.93
CA TYR A 64 18.04 11.40 -11.59
C TYR A 64 18.16 10.37 -10.47
N LYS A 65 17.42 10.57 -9.39
CA LYS A 65 17.39 9.64 -8.26
C LYS A 65 15.97 9.19 -7.98
N ARG A 66 15.76 7.89 -7.78
CA ARG A 66 14.44 7.35 -7.45
C ARG A 66 14.06 7.73 -6.01
N SER A 67 12.88 8.29 -5.86
CA SER A 67 12.19 8.48 -4.59
C SER A 67 10.72 8.77 -4.86
N ASN A 68 9.86 8.63 -3.85
CA ASN A 68 8.46 9.06 -3.95
C ASN A 68 8.31 10.57 -4.20
N ALA A 69 9.30 11.39 -3.83
CA ALA A 69 9.26 12.85 -4.02
C ALA A 69 9.70 13.29 -5.43
N THR A 70 10.56 12.50 -6.07
CA THR A 70 11.12 12.80 -7.40
C THR A 70 10.31 12.17 -8.52
N LEU A 71 9.63 11.04 -8.28
CA LEU A 71 8.75 10.42 -9.26
C LEU A 71 7.44 11.23 -9.38
N VAL A 72 7.18 11.76 -10.57
CA VAL A 72 6.02 12.62 -10.86
C VAL A 72 4.79 11.78 -11.21
N TYR A 73 4.97 10.81 -12.09
CA TYR A 73 3.95 9.88 -12.52
C TYR A 73 4.59 8.59 -13.05
N ARG A 74 3.81 7.52 -13.10
CA ARG A 74 4.10 6.26 -13.81
C ARG A 74 3.36 6.22 -15.13
N ASP A 75 3.91 5.54 -16.14
CA ASP A 75 3.25 5.31 -17.43
C ASP A 75 3.10 3.82 -17.79
N LEU A 76 3.48 2.92 -16.89
CA LEU A 76 3.19 1.48 -16.90
C LEU A 76 2.91 1.02 -15.47
N VAL A 77 2.12 -0.04 -15.35
CA VAL A 77 1.86 -0.75 -14.10
C VAL A 77 2.69 -2.03 -14.08
N PHE A 78 3.33 -2.34 -12.95
CA PHE A 78 4.11 -3.56 -12.77
C PHE A 78 3.57 -4.32 -11.56
N ILE A 79 3.30 -5.61 -11.72
CA ILE A 79 2.78 -6.49 -10.67
C ILE A 79 3.61 -7.77 -10.64
N ASP A 80 4.21 -8.04 -9.48
CA ASP A 80 5.03 -9.20 -9.24
C ASP A 80 4.22 -10.35 -8.63
N TYR A 81 4.27 -11.52 -9.29
CA TYR A 81 3.66 -12.76 -8.84
C TYR A 81 4.75 -13.76 -8.49
N ASP A 82 5.09 -13.84 -7.21
CA ASP A 82 6.18 -14.67 -6.69
C ASP A 82 5.71 -16.00 -6.06
N ASP A 83 4.45 -16.05 -5.62
CA ASP A 83 3.81 -17.19 -4.95
C ASP A 83 2.54 -17.61 -5.70
N ILE A 84 2.72 -18.19 -6.89
CA ILE A 84 1.62 -18.62 -7.76
C ILE A 84 1.19 -20.05 -7.35
N PRO A 85 -0.05 -20.25 -6.85
CA PRO A 85 -0.50 -21.56 -6.32
C PRO A 85 -0.95 -22.55 -7.42
N ILE A 86 -0.87 -22.15 -8.68
CA ILE A 86 -1.34 -22.88 -9.86
C ILE A 86 -0.20 -23.09 -10.85
N SER A 87 -0.42 -23.94 -11.86
CA SER A 87 0.59 -24.19 -12.90
C SER A 87 0.90 -22.92 -13.71
N ALA A 88 2.11 -22.84 -14.29
CA ALA A 88 2.50 -21.73 -15.16
C ALA A 88 1.56 -21.54 -16.36
N GLY A 89 1.06 -22.64 -16.95
CA GLY A 89 0.09 -22.60 -18.04
C GLY A 89 -1.24 -22.00 -17.59
N THR A 90 -1.83 -22.55 -16.53
CA THR A 90 -3.09 -22.05 -15.95
C THR A 90 -2.96 -20.58 -15.54
N PHE A 91 -1.82 -20.18 -14.99
CA PHE A 91 -1.57 -18.78 -14.63
C PHE A 91 -1.63 -17.85 -15.84
N LYS A 92 -0.97 -18.21 -16.95
CA LYS A 92 -1.05 -17.43 -18.20
C LYS A 92 -2.47 -17.38 -18.75
N ASP A 93 -3.20 -18.49 -18.71
CA ASP A 93 -4.59 -18.57 -19.17
C ASP A 93 -5.49 -17.66 -18.32
N THR A 94 -5.31 -17.64 -16.99
CA THR A 94 -6.01 -16.71 -16.09
C THR A 94 -5.72 -15.27 -16.47
N ILE A 95 -4.44 -14.89 -16.62
CA ILE A 95 -4.05 -13.54 -17.03
C ILE A 95 -4.68 -13.16 -18.38
N HIS A 96 -4.63 -14.06 -19.36
CA HIS A 96 -5.20 -13.82 -20.68
C HIS A 96 -6.73 -13.68 -20.63
N SER A 97 -7.42 -14.52 -19.85
CA SER A 97 -8.88 -14.44 -19.70
C SER A 97 -9.35 -13.10 -19.13
N VAL A 98 -8.55 -12.48 -18.25
CA VAL A 98 -8.87 -11.21 -17.59
C VAL A 98 -8.42 -10.01 -18.42
N LEU A 99 -7.28 -10.10 -19.11
CA LEU A 99 -6.60 -8.96 -19.74
C LEU A 99 -6.48 -9.05 -21.27
N SER A 100 -7.13 -10.00 -21.93
CA SER A 100 -7.03 -10.21 -23.40
C SER A 100 -7.37 -8.97 -24.23
N ASP A 101 -8.28 -8.12 -23.76
CA ASP A 101 -8.66 -6.87 -24.44
C ASP A 101 -7.61 -5.74 -24.28
N TYR A 102 -6.64 -5.90 -23.38
CA TYR A 102 -5.69 -4.86 -22.98
C TYR A 102 -4.25 -5.16 -23.37
N SER A 103 -3.47 -4.11 -23.58
CA SER A 103 -2.03 -4.22 -23.80
C SER A 103 -1.30 -4.63 -22.51
N TYR A 104 -0.76 -5.85 -22.49
CA TYR A 104 0.04 -6.38 -21.37
C TYR A 104 1.25 -7.19 -21.83
N ILE A 105 2.23 -7.30 -20.94
CA ILE A 105 3.41 -8.16 -21.09
C ILE A 105 3.50 -9.02 -19.85
N LEU A 106 3.71 -10.31 -20.04
CA LEU A 106 3.96 -11.25 -18.95
C LEU A 106 5.29 -11.93 -19.18
N TYR A 107 6.19 -11.90 -18.20
CA TYR A 107 7.51 -12.52 -18.35
C TYR A 107 8.04 -13.14 -17.06
N PRO A 108 8.79 -14.25 -17.14
CA PRO A 108 9.31 -14.93 -15.97
C PRO A 108 10.44 -14.11 -15.31
N THR A 109 10.49 -14.13 -13.97
CA THR A 109 11.56 -13.46 -13.21
C THR A 109 12.79 -14.36 -13.06
N ILE A 110 13.93 -13.81 -12.65
CA ILE A 110 15.19 -14.58 -12.49
C ILE A 110 15.06 -15.81 -11.56
N LYS A 111 14.16 -15.76 -10.56
CA LYS A 111 13.93 -16.85 -9.60
C LYS A 111 12.87 -17.86 -10.09
N HIS A 112 12.28 -17.66 -11.27
CA HIS A 112 11.32 -18.58 -11.87
C HIS A 112 11.91 -20.00 -12.02
N THR A 113 11.10 -21.02 -11.70
CA THR A 113 11.28 -22.43 -12.09
C THR A 113 9.91 -23.03 -12.46
N ALA A 114 9.91 -24.21 -13.10
CA ALA A 114 8.67 -24.90 -13.45
C ALA A 114 7.83 -25.28 -12.22
N GLU A 115 8.49 -25.61 -11.10
CA GLU A 115 7.86 -26.02 -9.83
C GLU A 115 7.44 -24.83 -8.97
N LYS A 116 8.13 -23.68 -9.12
CA LYS A 116 7.85 -22.43 -8.42
C LYS A 116 7.76 -21.30 -9.44
N PRO A 117 6.64 -21.23 -10.19
CA PRO A 117 6.46 -20.21 -11.21
C PRO A 117 6.49 -18.83 -10.57
N ARG A 118 7.28 -17.93 -11.17
CA ARG A 118 7.35 -16.52 -10.82
C ARG A 118 7.29 -15.67 -12.07
N TYR A 119 6.42 -14.68 -12.08
CA TYR A 119 6.20 -13.82 -13.24
C TYR A 119 6.03 -12.37 -12.83
N ARG A 120 6.39 -11.48 -13.74
CA ARG A 120 6.08 -10.06 -13.67
C ARG A 120 5.10 -9.72 -14.78
N LEU A 121 3.98 -9.15 -14.38
CA LEU A 121 2.97 -8.60 -15.28
C LEU A 121 3.22 -7.10 -15.45
N VAL A 122 3.19 -6.64 -16.70
CA VAL A 122 3.27 -5.23 -17.06
C VAL A 122 2.02 -4.86 -17.84
N VAL A 123 1.29 -3.85 -17.39
CA VAL A 123 0.06 -3.39 -18.04
C VAL A 123 0.22 -1.94 -18.48
N LYS A 124 -0.23 -1.62 -19.69
CA LYS A 124 -0.18 -0.25 -20.23
C LYS A 124 -1.47 0.50 -19.91
N PRO A 125 -1.44 1.54 -19.04
CA PRO A 125 -2.62 2.36 -18.75
C PRO A 125 -2.90 3.40 -19.85
N ASP A 126 -4.15 3.88 -19.92
CA ASP A 126 -4.60 4.91 -20.87
C ASP A 126 -4.07 6.32 -20.54
N LYS A 127 -3.54 6.53 -19.32
CA LYS A 127 -3.05 7.81 -18.80
C LYS A 127 -1.81 7.62 -17.93
N ASN A 128 -1.09 8.71 -17.75
CA ASN A 128 -0.05 8.79 -16.73
C ASN A 128 -0.69 8.71 -15.34
N LEU A 129 -0.15 7.85 -14.49
CA LEU A 129 -0.66 7.54 -13.17
C LEU A 129 0.07 8.37 -12.11
N THR A 130 -0.68 9.14 -11.34
CA THR A 130 -0.16 9.71 -10.07
C THR A 130 0.12 8.59 -9.07
N LYS A 131 0.69 8.91 -7.91
CA LYS A 131 0.91 7.90 -6.85
C LYS A 131 -0.39 7.16 -6.51
N THR A 132 -1.47 7.90 -6.24
CA THR A 132 -2.74 7.31 -5.84
C THR A 132 -3.42 6.54 -6.97
N ASP A 133 -3.34 7.05 -8.20
CA ASP A 133 -3.90 6.35 -9.36
C ASP A 133 -3.14 5.06 -9.65
N TYR A 134 -1.81 5.05 -9.46
CA TYR A 134 -0.99 3.87 -9.61
C TYR A 134 -1.37 2.79 -8.59
N GLU A 135 -1.45 3.16 -7.31
CA GLU A 135 -1.84 2.24 -6.24
C GLU A 135 -3.24 1.66 -6.48
N ALA A 136 -4.21 2.51 -6.85
CA ALA A 136 -5.57 2.08 -7.15
C ALA A 136 -5.64 1.18 -8.39
N THR A 137 -4.87 1.49 -9.43
CA THR A 137 -4.84 0.69 -10.67
C THR A 137 -4.16 -0.67 -10.45
N VAL A 138 -3.08 -0.74 -9.66
CA VAL A 138 -2.45 -2.01 -9.25
C VAL A 138 -3.47 -2.90 -8.53
N ASN A 139 -4.17 -2.35 -7.53
CA ASN A 139 -5.15 -3.11 -6.75
C ASN A 139 -6.31 -3.60 -7.61
N GLN A 140 -6.87 -2.74 -8.47
CA GLN A 140 -7.96 -3.15 -9.38
C GLN A 140 -7.52 -4.29 -10.30
N ILE A 141 -6.31 -4.23 -10.88
CA ILE A 141 -5.80 -5.30 -11.74
C ILE A 141 -5.61 -6.58 -10.93
N ALA A 142 -5.03 -6.49 -9.74
CA ALA A 142 -4.84 -7.64 -8.87
C ALA A 142 -6.16 -8.29 -8.44
N ASP A 143 -7.18 -7.49 -8.10
CA ASP A 143 -8.50 -7.95 -7.71
C ASP A 143 -9.22 -8.69 -8.85
N MET A 144 -9.12 -8.18 -10.08
CA MET A 144 -9.68 -8.86 -11.25
C MET A 144 -8.99 -10.19 -11.56
N ILE A 145 -7.68 -10.29 -11.30
CA ILE A 145 -6.92 -11.53 -11.49
C ILE A 145 -7.23 -12.53 -10.36
N GLY A 146 -7.44 -12.05 -9.13
CA GLY A 146 -7.85 -12.87 -8.00
C GLY A 146 -6.77 -13.83 -7.48
N LEU A 147 -5.49 -13.54 -7.74
CA LEU A 147 -4.35 -14.33 -7.28
C LEU A 147 -3.42 -13.52 -6.37
N PRO A 148 -2.74 -14.17 -5.41
CA PRO A 148 -1.75 -13.51 -4.56
C PRO A 148 -0.63 -12.85 -5.38
N PHE A 149 -0.29 -11.61 -5.03
CA PHE A 149 0.79 -10.85 -5.62
C PHE A 149 1.66 -10.19 -4.55
N ASP A 150 2.89 -9.85 -4.89
CA ASP A 150 3.83 -9.15 -4.00
C ASP A 150 3.35 -7.71 -3.79
N GLN A 151 3.00 -7.38 -2.53
CA GLN A 151 2.50 -6.07 -2.12
C GLN A 151 3.50 -4.92 -2.37
N THR A 152 4.79 -5.22 -2.52
CA THR A 152 5.78 -4.21 -2.94
C THR A 152 5.49 -3.65 -4.33
N SER A 153 4.70 -4.35 -5.16
CA SER A 153 4.18 -3.86 -6.45
C SER A 153 3.37 -2.55 -6.33
N ILE A 154 2.74 -2.32 -5.18
CA ILE A 154 1.98 -1.09 -4.86
C ILE A 154 2.93 0.09 -4.61
N THR A 155 4.17 -0.17 -4.20
CA THR A 155 5.13 0.88 -3.83
C THR A 155 5.49 1.73 -5.05
N PHE A 156 4.99 2.97 -5.08
CA PHE A 156 5.04 3.84 -6.25
C PHE A 156 6.44 4.07 -6.85
N SER A 157 7.50 4.17 -6.05
CA SER A 157 8.89 4.35 -6.52
C SER A 157 9.75 3.08 -6.54
N GLN A 158 9.12 1.90 -6.46
CA GLN A 158 9.80 0.61 -6.52
C GLN A 158 10.46 0.38 -7.90
N LEU A 159 11.71 -0.08 -7.90
CA LEU A 159 12.39 -0.50 -9.13
C LEU A 159 11.85 -1.84 -9.59
N GLN A 160 11.72 -1.99 -10.90
CA GLN A 160 11.14 -3.16 -11.54
C GLN A 160 12.22 -3.89 -12.34
N GLY A 161 12.41 -5.17 -12.04
CA GLY A 161 13.43 -5.97 -12.72
C GLY A 161 13.07 -6.14 -14.20
N LEU A 162 14.04 -5.87 -15.07
CA LEU A 162 13.91 -6.17 -16.49
C LEU A 162 14.07 -7.68 -16.74
N PRO A 163 13.68 -8.18 -17.92
CA PRO A 163 13.81 -9.59 -18.27
C PRO A 163 15.23 -10.14 -18.03
N VAL A 164 15.31 -11.18 -17.20
CA VAL A 164 16.52 -11.94 -16.90
C VAL A 164 16.17 -13.42 -16.87
N THR A 165 17.01 -14.25 -17.49
CA THR A 165 16.79 -15.69 -17.57
C THR A 165 18.02 -16.48 -17.15
N ARG A 166 17.79 -17.66 -16.57
CA ARG A 166 18.83 -18.67 -16.31
C ARG A 166 18.84 -19.77 -17.37
N GLN A 167 17.80 -19.82 -18.19
CA GLN A 167 17.67 -20.74 -19.32
C GLN A 167 18.29 -20.11 -20.57
N GLU A 168 18.21 -20.81 -21.69
CA GLU A 168 18.59 -20.25 -22.99
C GLU A 168 17.65 -19.09 -23.36
N ILE A 169 18.20 -18.07 -24.01
CA ILE A 169 17.46 -16.82 -24.30
C ILE A 169 16.31 -17.06 -25.28
N ASP A 170 16.48 -18.01 -26.20
CA ASP A 170 15.45 -18.45 -27.17
C ASP A 170 14.26 -19.16 -26.50
N GLN A 171 14.47 -19.75 -25.32
CA GLN A 171 13.44 -20.36 -24.50
C GLN A 171 12.75 -19.37 -23.55
N TYR A 172 13.09 -18.07 -23.62
CA TYR A 172 12.51 -17.08 -22.73
C TYR A 172 11.01 -16.87 -23.01
N ASP A 173 10.22 -17.44 -22.11
CA ASP A 173 8.78 -17.59 -22.22
C ASP A 173 8.01 -16.31 -21.86
N ARG A 174 8.21 -15.26 -22.66
CA ARG A 174 7.51 -13.98 -22.56
C ARG A 174 6.26 -13.97 -23.44
N VAL A 175 5.16 -13.48 -22.88
CA VAL A 175 3.93 -13.18 -23.60
C VAL A 175 3.82 -11.66 -23.79
N VAL A 176 3.47 -11.23 -25.00
CA VAL A 176 3.12 -9.84 -25.31
C VAL A 176 1.75 -9.85 -25.96
N ASN A 177 0.76 -9.24 -25.31
CA ASN A 177 -0.57 -9.04 -25.85
C ASN A 177 -0.73 -7.57 -26.25
N LEU A 178 -1.15 -7.33 -27.48
CA LEU A 178 -1.43 -5.98 -27.98
C LEU A 178 -2.94 -5.79 -28.05
N GLY A 179 -3.46 -4.97 -27.14
CA GLY A 179 -4.87 -4.61 -27.06
C GLY A 179 -5.03 -3.10 -26.83
N THR A 180 -6.16 -2.72 -26.25
CA THR A 180 -6.41 -1.33 -25.84
C THR A 180 -5.62 -0.98 -24.58
N ASP A 181 -5.47 0.32 -24.28
CA ASP A 181 -4.83 0.73 -23.04
C ASP A 181 -5.79 0.52 -21.86
N PHE A 182 -5.27 0.07 -20.72
CA PHE A 182 -6.07 -0.23 -19.53
C PHE A 182 -6.67 1.05 -18.92
N PRO A 183 -7.98 1.09 -18.61
CA PRO A 183 -8.61 2.28 -18.05
C PRO A 183 -8.05 2.62 -16.67
N THR A 184 -7.42 3.79 -16.54
CA THR A 184 -6.85 4.26 -15.27
C THR A 184 -7.91 4.35 -14.18
N ILE A 185 -7.63 3.73 -13.03
CA ILE A 185 -8.45 3.87 -11.83
C ILE A 185 -8.00 5.11 -11.07
N ARG A 186 -8.92 6.03 -10.85
CA ARG A 186 -8.63 7.23 -10.07
C ARG A 186 -8.53 6.87 -8.60
N GLY A 187 -7.33 6.99 -8.05
CA GLY A 187 -7.13 6.88 -6.61
C GLY A 187 -7.80 8.07 -5.93
N GLN A 188 -8.55 7.81 -4.86
CA GLN A 188 -9.03 8.89 -4.02
C GLN A 188 -7.85 9.45 -3.23
N THR A 189 -7.36 10.63 -3.62
CA THR A 189 -6.60 11.45 -2.67
C THR A 189 -7.60 11.98 -1.64
N VAL A 190 -7.64 11.36 -0.46
CA VAL A 190 -8.14 12.10 0.71
C VAL A 190 -7.08 13.16 0.99
N THR A 191 -7.17 14.28 0.29
CA THR A 191 -6.49 15.50 0.71
C THR A 191 -7.16 15.90 2.00
N THR A 192 -6.59 15.52 3.15
CA THR A 192 -6.83 16.22 4.41
C THR A 192 -6.22 17.62 4.28
N GLN A 193 -6.87 18.48 3.49
CA GLN A 193 -6.78 19.89 3.77
C GLN A 193 -7.45 20.04 5.13
N ALA A 194 -6.66 20.30 6.17
CA ALA A 194 -7.21 20.83 7.41
C ALA A 194 -8.15 21.98 7.01
N PRO A 195 -9.42 22.01 7.46
CA PRO A 195 -10.34 23.08 7.13
C PRO A 195 -9.63 24.41 7.36
N ARG A 196 -9.47 25.21 6.29
CA ARG A 196 -8.83 26.54 6.37
C ARG A 196 -9.69 27.56 7.10
N GLU A 197 -10.92 27.17 7.43
CA GLU A 197 -11.80 27.94 8.30
C GLU A 197 -11.64 27.43 9.73
N HIS A 198 -11.06 28.28 10.57
CA HIS A 198 -11.14 28.10 12.01
C HIS A 198 -12.61 28.25 12.42
N PHE A 199 -13.34 27.14 12.44
CA PHE A 199 -14.61 27.10 13.16
C PHE A 199 -14.26 27.24 14.64
N THR A 200 -14.43 28.44 15.20
CA THR A 200 -14.36 28.65 16.64
C THR A 200 -15.59 27.99 17.25
N PRO A 201 -15.44 26.91 18.04
CA PRO A 201 -16.57 26.35 18.75
C PRO A 201 -17.13 27.42 19.67
N TYR A 202 -18.45 27.51 19.77
CA TYR A 202 -19.11 28.40 20.73
C TYR A 202 -18.51 28.15 22.12
N SER A 203 -18.00 29.20 22.78
CA SER A 203 -17.45 29.08 24.13
C SER A 203 -18.57 28.69 25.09
N GLY A 204 -18.70 27.39 25.34
CA GLY A 204 -19.77 26.76 26.11
C GLY A 204 -19.42 25.31 26.44
N GLN A 205 -20.21 24.68 27.30
CA GLN A 205 -20.02 23.27 27.64
C GLN A 205 -20.16 22.40 26.39
N LEU A 206 -19.18 21.52 26.15
CA LEU A 206 -19.23 20.54 25.05
C LEU A 206 -20.50 19.69 25.15
N SER A 207 -21.18 19.45 24.02
CA SER A 207 -22.29 18.50 23.95
C SER A 207 -21.84 17.11 24.39
N ILE A 208 -22.77 16.24 24.81
CA ILE A 208 -22.45 14.85 25.20
C ILE A 208 -21.68 14.14 24.09
N THR A 209 -22.11 14.29 22.83
CA THR A 209 -21.43 13.75 21.65
C THR A 209 -20.00 14.28 21.53
N MET A 210 -19.80 15.60 21.64
CA MET A 210 -18.47 16.18 21.54
C MET A 210 -17.58 15.84 22.72
N ARG A 211 -18.13 15.58 23.91
CA ARG A 211 -17.36 15.06 25.04
C ARG A 211 -16.81 13.66 24.76
N VAL A 212 -17.61 12.79 24.13
CA VAL A 212 -17.14 11.46 23.73
C VAL A 212 -16.05 11.58 22.66
N ILE A 213 -16.34 12.31 21.58
CA ILE A 213 -15.40 12.51 20.46
C ILE A 213 -14.10 13.14 20.95
N ASN A 214 -14.18 14.19 21.78
CA ASN A 214 -13.01 14.90 22.28
C ASN A 214 -12.12 14.02 23.16
N THR A 215 -12.69 13.14 23.99
CA THR A 215 -11.92 12.19 24.80
C THR A 215 -11.31 11.08 23.96
N LEU A 216 -11.96 10.62 22.88
CA LEU A 216 -11.35 9.65 21.96
C LEU A 216 -10.10 10.22 21.28
N PHE A 217 -10.13 11.48 20.84
CA PHE A 217 -9.01 12.10 20.13
C PHE A 217 -7.86 12.57 21.04
N ASN A 218 -8.17 13.05 22.25
CA ASN A 218 -7.15 13.66 23.13
C ASN A 218 -6.81 12.78 24.35
N GLY A 219 -7.40 11.59 24.43
CA GLY A 219 -7.27 10.69 25.56
C GLY A 219 -7.75 11.28 26.88
N TYR A 220 -7.16 10.80 27.98
CA TYR A 220 -7.55 11.13 29.36
C TYR A 220 -6.83 12.34 29.95
N GLY A 221 -6.01 13.04 29.15
CA GLY A 221 -5.19 14.15 29.60
C GLY A 221 -3.99 13.72 30.45
N ASN A 222 -3.35 14.70 31.11
CA ASN A 222 -2.04 14.54 31.73
C ASN A 222 -2.05 13.66 33.00
N GLU A 223 -0.87 13.15 33.38
CA GLU A 223 -0.63 12.13 34.41
C GLU A 223 -1.38 12.31 35.75
N GLY A 224 -1.57 13.55 36.21
CA GLY A 224 -2.23 13.85 37.49
C GLY A 224 -3.77 13.75 37.49
N GLY A 225 -4.41 13.64 36.31
CA GLY A 225 -5.87 13.66 36.16
C GLY A 225 -6.47 12.49 35.36
N ARG A 226 -5.62 11.66 34.73
CA ARG A 226 -6.05 10.61 33.79
C ARG A 226 -7.01 9.57 34.36
N ASN A 227 -6.81 9.09 35.59
CA ASN A 227 -7.71 8.11 36.22
C ASN A 227 -9.11 8.69 36.46
N VAL A 228 -9.18 9.96 36.83
CA VAL A 228 -10.44 10.68 37.03
C VAL A 228 -11.13 10.93 35.69
N ALA A 229 -10.37 11.29 34.65
CA ALA A 229 -10.89 11.50 33.30
C ALA A 229 -11.42 10.19 32.69
N MET A 230 -10.67 9.08 32.82
CA MET A 230 -11.11 7.75 32.43
C MET A 230 -12.41 7.37 33.15
N THR A 231 -12.47 7.61 34.46
CA THR A 231 -13.67 7.32 35.24
C THR A 231 -14.90 8.06 34.73
N LYS A 232 -14.74 9.36 34.46
CA LYS A 232 -15.80 10.21 33.89
C LYS A 232 -16.20 9.76 32.48
N PHE A 233 -15.24 9.29 31.68
CA PHE A 233 -15.49 8.84 30.32
C PHE A 233 -16.28 7.54 30.28
N VAL A 234 -15.86 6.52 31.03
CA VAL A 234 -16.60 5.26 31.13
C VAL A 234 -18.01 5.49 31.69
N GLY A 235 -18.13 6.33 32.72
CA GLY A 235 -19.44 6.72 33.25
C GLY A 235 -20.30 7.49 32.24
N LEU A 236 -19.69 8.26 31.32
CA LEU A 236 -20.39 8.93 30.23
C LEU A 236 -20.93 7.91 29.21
N LEU A 237 -20.11 6.94 28.79
CA LEU A 237 -20.47 5.91 27.82
C LEU A 237 -21.61 5.01 28.32
N LEU A 238 -21.56 4.63 29.60
CA LEU A 238 -22.53 3.73 30.21
C LEU A 238 -23.78 4.44 30.71
N ASN A 239 -23.88 5.77 30.69
CA ASN A 239 -25.08 6.45 31.20
C ASN A 239 -26.27 6.29 30.25
N LYS A 240 -27.47 6.69 30.69
CA LYS A 240 -28.71 6.59 29.91
C LYS A 240 -28.76 7.43 28.62
N TYR A 241 -27.86 8.40 28.45
CA TYR A 241 -27.86 9.31 27.31
C TYR A 241 -26.99 8.80 26.16
N VAL A 242 -25.85 8.16 26.46
CA VAL A 242 -25.01 7.51 25.44
C VAL A 242 -25.41 6.05 25.29
N ASN A 243 -25.60 5.35 26.41
CA ASN A 243 -26.14 3.99 26.49
C ASN A 243 -25.43 2.97 25.59
N CYS A 244 -24.09 3.01 25.56
CA CYS A 244 -23.30 1.97 24.91
C CYS A 244 -23.55 0.61 25.59
N ASP A 245 -23.54 -0.45 24.81
CA ASP A 245 -23.33 -1.80 25.35
C ASP A 245 -21.93 -1.91 25.98
N ILE A 246 -21.74 -2.95 26.78
CA ILE A 246 -20.53 -3.12 27.60
C ILE A 246 -19.29 -3.27 26.73
N GLU A 247 -19.38 -4.01 25.62
CA GLU A 247 -18.25 -4.29 24.73
C GLU A 247 -17.82 -3.01 24.01
N THR A 248 -18.78 -2.29 23.43
CA THR A 248 -18.53 -1.00 22.79
C THR A 248 -17.94 0.01 23.77
N ALA A 249 -18.47 0.10 24.99
CA ALA A 249 -17.96 1.02 26.00
C ALA A 249 -16.50 0.69 26.39
N TYR A 250 -16.16 -0.60 26.48
CA TYR A 250 -14.80 -1.05 26.80
C TYR A 250 -13.83 -0.74 25.66
N ASN A 251 -14.21 -1.04 24.41
CA ASN A 251 -13.39 -0.74 23.23
C ASN A 251 -13.15 0.77 23.06
N LEU A 252 -14.16 1.61 23.30
CA LEU A 252 -14.00 3.06 23.27
C LEU A 252 -13.05 3.56 24.38
N ALA A 253 -13.05 2.93 25.55
CA ALA A 253 -12.10 3.24 26.62
C ALA A 253 -10.66 2.83 26.24
N LEU A 254 -10.47 1.74 25.52
CA LEU A 254 -9.16 1.35 24.99
C LEU A 254 -8.65 2.37 23.98
N ILE A 255 -9.48 2.77 23.00
CA ILE A 255 -9.12 3.74 21.96
C ILE A 255 -8.73 5.10 22.59
N ALA A 256 -9.49 5.59 23.57
CA ALA A 256 -9.12 6.81 24.28
C ALA A 256 -7.80 6.65 25.06
N ASN A 257 -7.52 5.47 25.60
CA ASN A 257 -6.25 5.20 26.29
C ASN A 257 -5.05 5.20 25.34
N GLU A 258 -5.20 4.67 24.12
CA GLU A 258 -4.16 4.71 23.07
C GLU A 258 -3.75 6.14 22.71
N ASN A 259 -4.69 7.09 22.84
CA ASN A 259 -4.46 8.52 22.62
C ASN A 259 -4.07 9.29 23.90
N THR A 260 -3.78 8.59 25.01
CA THR A 260 -3.33 9.19 26.27
C THR A 260 -1.82 9.04 26.42
N GLU A 261 -1.10 10.12 26.75
CA GLU A 261 0.35 10.10 26.93
C GLU A 261 0.76 10.45 28.38
N PRO A 262 1.42 9.53 29.12
CA PRO A 262 1.56 8.11 28.83
C PRO A 262 0.25 7.34 29.09
N PRO A 263 0.01 6.23 28.36
CA PRO A 263 -1.21 5.45 28.52
C PRO A 263 -1.30 4.82 29.92
N LEU A 264 -2.52 4.54 30.37
CA LEU A 264 -2.75 3.68 31.53
C LEU A 264 -2.36 2.25 31.20
N THR A 265 -1.87 1.51 32.19
CA THR A 265 -1.68 0.07 32.01
C THR A 265 -3.04 -0.61 31.80
N ILE A 266 -3.06 -1.72 31.05
CA ILE A 266 -4.31 -2.47 30.79
C ILE A 266 -4.97 -2.90 32.11
N ASN A 267 -4.18 -3.29 33.11
CA ASN A 267 -4.71 -3.68 34.43
C ASN A 267 -5.41 -2.52 35.17
N GLU A 268 -4.85 -1.31 35.12
CA GLU A 268 -5.48 -0.12 35.71
C GLU A 268 -6.78 0.23 34.99
N LEU A 269 -6.79 0.13 33.65
CA LEU A 269 -7.96 0.36 32.83
C LEU A 269 -9.05 -0.67 33.15
N ASP A 270 -8.73 -1.95 33.12
CA ASP A 270 -9.68 -3.05 33.41
C ASP A 270 -10.31 -2.91 34.78
N THR A 271 -9.49 -2.63 35.79
CA THR A 271 -9.95 -2.46 37.18
C THR A 271 -10.93 -1.28 37.28
N THR A 272 -10.58 -0.15 36.67
CA THR A 272 -11.39 1.07 36.69
C THR A 272 -12.70 0.86 35.92
N PHE A 273 -12.64 0.25 34.74
CA PHE A 273 -13.81 -0.03 33.91
C PHE A 273 -14.82 -0.93 34.63
N ARG A 274 -14.35 -2.04 35.22
CA ARG A 274 -15.20 -2.97 35.98
C ARG A 274 -15.87 -2.32 37.17
N SER A 275 -15.15 -1.49 37.92
CA SER A 275 -15.68 -0.76 39.08
C SER A 275 -16.87 0.15 38.69
N ILE A 276 -16.73 0.88 37.58
CA ILE A 276 -17.75 1.81 37.09
C ILE A 276 -18.93 1.06 36.50
N LEU A 277 -18.68 -0.01 35.75
CA LEU A 277 -19.73 -0.87 35.22
C LEU A 277 -20.61 -1.43 36.35
N GLN A 278 -20.01 -1.95 37.43
CA GLN A 278 -20.75 -2.43 38.58
C GLN A 278 -21.55 -1.33 39.29
N ALA A 279 -21.00 -0.12 39.39
CA ALA A 279 -21.72 1.02 39.95
C ALA A 279 -22.95 1.40 39.10
N GLU A 280 -22.82 1.44 37.78
CA GLU A 280 -23.92 1.78 36.87
C GLU A 280 -24.98 0.66 36.80
N MET A 281 -24.57 -0.62 36.81
CA MET A 281 -25.51 -1.75 36.88
C MET A 281 -26.37 -1.71 38.15
N ARG A 282 -25.76 -1.40 39.31
CA ARG A 282 -26.50 -1.19 40.58
C ARG A 282 -27.51 -0.06 40.47
N LYS A 283 -27.10 1.08 39.90
CA LYS A 283 -27.98 2.24 39.69
C LYS A 283 -29.18 1.93 38.79
N ARG A 284 -28.99 1.03 37.82
CA ARG A 284 -30.05 0.59 36.89
C ARG A 284 -30.90 -0.56 37.43
N GLY A 285 -30.60 -1.10 38.61
CA GLY A 285 -31.33 -2.23 39.19
C GLY A 285 -31.14 -3.53 38.41
N LEU A 286 -30.01 -3.67 37.70
CA LEU A 286 -29.72 -4.78 36.78
C LEU A 286 -28.73 -5.81 37.36
N GLN A 287 -28.54 -5.85 38.68
CA GLN A 287 -27.89 -7.00 39.31
C GLN A 287 -28.93 -8.11 39.54
N PRO A 288 -28.52 -9.39 39.65
CA PRO A 288 -29.27 -10.34 40.45
C PRO A 288 -29.47 -9.80 41.88
#